data_AF-A0A358MIX6-F1
#
_entry.id   AF-A0A358MIX6-F1
#
_cell.length_a   1.000
_cell.length_b   1.000
_cell.length_c   1.000
_cell.angle_alpha   90.00
_cell.angle_beta   90.00
_cell.angle_gamma   90.00
#
_symmetry.space_group_name_H-M   'P 1'
#
loop_
_entity.id
_entity.type
_entity.pdbx_description
1 polymer ?
#
loop_
_entity_poly.entity_id
_entity_poly.type
_entity_poly.pdbx_seq_one_letter_code
_entity_poly.pdbx_strand_id
1 'polypeptide(L)'
;MGFWRTYRLRLQRKRWLIRAFRKRRELKAIVNRTAAIKPGDILLFCTQRNEHVRHPYFLKYYRDMGVNHFLIVDNDSTDGSLDYLADQPDVSVWHTKASYKRSRFGVDWLNWLQRKYGHGHWTLVVDPDEFLIYPFSDTRPLRALTDWLDASSIKSFSAMLLDMYPKGRIDEQPYRAGQDPLEIASWFDAGNYVIERNTRYGNLWIQGGPRQRMFFADAPEKAPALNKIPLVKWDRKYTYVS
;
A
#
# COMPACT_ATOMS: atom_id res chain seq x y z
N MET A 1 6.48 16.59 23.16
CA MET A 1 6.96 15.19 23.17
C MET A 1 8.27 15.12 23.95
N GLY A 2 8.39 14.28 24.99
CA GLY A 2 9.60 14.20 25.81
C GLY A 2 10.81 13.57 25.09
N PHE A 3 12.03 13.98 25.46
CA PHE A 3 13.31 13.56 24.86
C PHE A 3 13.47 12.03 24.76
N TRP A 4 13.14 11.31 25.84
CA TRP A 4 13.19 9.84 25.91
C TRP A 4 12.33 9.14 24.87
N ARG A 5 11.13 9.67 24.62
CA ARG A 5 10.20 9.12 23.62
C ARG A 5 10.74 9.31 22.20
N THR A 6 11.27 10.49 21.90
CA THR A 6 11.91 10.78 20.60
C THR A 6 13.12 9.87 20.37
N TYR A 7 13.95 9.66 21.40
CA TYR A 7 15.10 8.77 21.33
C TYR A 7 14.70 7.31 21.09
N ARG A 8 13.68 6.81 21.80
CA ARG A 8 13.13 5.45 21.61
C ARG A 8 12.59 5.24 20.19
N LEU A 9 11.85 6.21 19.64
CA LEU A 9 11.36 6.15 18.26
C LEU A 9 12.51 6.17 17.24
N ARG A 10 13.57 6.94 17.51
CA ARG A 10 14.79 6.95 16.68
C ARG A 10 15.48 5.58 16.67
N LEU A 11 15.62 4.92 17.81
CA LEU A 11 16.17 3.56 17.89
C LEU A 11 15.28 2.54 17.18
N GLN A 12 13.97 2.63 17.37
CA GLN A 12 13.00 1.77 16.69
C GLN A 12 13.10 1.91 15.16
N ARG A 13 13.19 3.14 14.65
CA ARG A 13 13.40 3.42 13.22
C ARG A 13 14.71 2.79 12.71
N LYS A 14 15.83 2.97 13.43
CA LYS A 14 17.12 2.35 13.07
C LYS A 14 17.00 0.82 13.01
N ARG A 15 16.34 0.20 13.99
CA ARG A 15 16.09 -1.25 14.01
C ARG A 15 15.35 -1.72 12.76
N TRP A 16 14.29 -1.01 12.35
CA TRP A 16 13.52 -1.37 11.16
C TRP A 16 14.31 -1.19 9.86
N LEU A 17 15.10 -0.12 9.75
CA LEU A 17 15.99 0.08 8.60
C LEU A 17 17.04 -1.03 8.48
N ILE A 18 17.67 -1.43 9.60
CA ILE A 18 18.63 -2.54 9.63
C ILE A 18 17.93 -3.85 9.26
N ARG A 19 16.70 -4.06 9.75
CA ARG A 19 15.92 -5.25 9.43
C ARG A 19 15.59 -5.32 7.94
N ALA A 20 15.05 -4.24 7.35
CA ALA A 20 14.79 -4.15 5.92
C ALA A 20 16.07 -4.41 5.11
N PHE A 21 17.19 -3.81 5.51
CA PHE A 21 18.49 -4.08 4.90
C PHE A 21 18.86 -5.57 4.96
N ARG A 22 18.68 -6.26 6.09
CA ARG A 22 18.94 -7.71 6.18
C ARG A 22 17.98 -8.52 5.31
N LYS A 23 16.70 -8.16 5.32
CA LYS A 23 15.61 -8.84 4.60
C LYS A 23 15.69 -8.71 3.09
N ARG A 24 16.47 -7.75 2.56
CA ARG A 24 16.75 -7.68 1.12
C ARG A 24 17.31 -8.97 0.52
N ARG A 25 18.02 -9.77 1.33
CA ARG A 25 18.63 -11.04 0.88
C ARG A 25 17.59 -12.13 0.60
N GLU A 26 16.34 -11.91 1.00
CA GLU A 26 15.21 -12.79 0.69
C GLU A 26 14.59 -12.48 -0.68
N LEU A 27 14.96 -11.37 -1.32
CA LEU A 27 14.40 -10.94 -2.60
C LEU A 27 15.33 -11.31 -3.75
N LYS A 28 14.78 -11.98 -4.76
CA LYS A 28 15.44 -12.21 -6.05
C LYS A 28 14.79 -11.30 -7.09
N ALA A 29 15.58 -10.45 -7.75
CA ALA A 29 15.06 -9.66 -8.86
C ALA A 29 14.76 -10.60 -10.04
N ILE A 30 13.54 -10.56 -10.56
CA ILE A 30 13.14 -11.32 -11.75
C ILE A 30 13.26 -10.41 -12.96
N VAL A 31 12.63 -9.24 -12.91
CA VAL A 31 12.88 -8.16 -13.87
C VAL A 31 13.09 -6.86 -13.12
N ASN A 32 14.17 -6.15 -13.43
CA ASN A 32 14.52 -4.90 -12.77
C ASN A 32 14.68 -3.79 -13.80
N ARG A 33 13.62 -2.98 -13.94
CA ARG A 33 13.55 -1.84 -14.85
C ARG A 33 13.77 -0.50 -14.13
N THR A 34 14.33 -0.50 -12.91
CA THR A 34 14.48 0.73 -12.11
C THR A 34 15.43 1.76 -12.73
N ALA A 35 16.22 1.37 -13.74
CA ALA A 35 17.04 2.32 -14.51
C ALA A 35 16.20 3.30 -15.34
N ALA A 36 14.93 2.98 -15.61
CA ALA A 36 14.00 3.85 -16.32
C ALA A 36 13.35 4.92 -15.43
N ILE A 37 13.48 4.81 -14.10
CA ILE A 37 12.88 5.76 -13.14
C ILE A 37 13.56 7.12 -13.27
N LYS A 38 12.76 8.16 -13.51
CA LYS A 38 13.19 9.54 -13.68
C LYS A 38 12.86 10.39 -12.46
N PRO A 39 13.65 11.44 -12.15
CA PRO A 39 13.27 12.41 -11.13
C PRO A 39 11.85 12.94 -11.34
N GLY A 40 11.04 12.95 -10.28
CA GLY A 40 9.64 13.40 -10.35
C GLY A 40 8.62 12.31 -10.71
N ASP A 41 9.07 11.09 -11.01
CA ASP A 41 8.18 9.93 -11.16
C ASP A 41 7.48 9.60 -9.84
N ILE A 42 6.21 9.19 -9.94
CA ILE A 42 5.43 8.63 -8.84
C ILE A 42 5.57 7.11 -8.90
N LEU A 43 5.98 6.51 -7.78
CA LEU A 43 6.33 5.10 -7.71
C LEU A 43 5.32 4.33 -6.87
N LEU A 44 4.79 3.23 -7.39
CA LEU A 44 3.92 2.34 -6.63
C LEU A 44 4.71 1.15 -6.10
N PHE A 45 4.47 0.78 -4.84
CA PHE A 45 5.05 -0.37 -4.18
C PHE A 45 3.94 -1.29 -3.68
N CYS A 46 4.02 -2.58 -3.99
CA CYS A 46 3.02 -3.56 -3.59
C CYS A 46 3.68 -4.91 -3.30
N THR A 47 3.17 -5.63 -2.32
CA THR A 47 3.50 -7.06 -2.11
C THR A 47 2.24 -7.85 -2.37
N GLN A 48 2.31 -8.85 -3.23
CA GLN A 48 1.14 -9.67 -3.60
C GLN A 48 1.47 -11.16 -3.57
N ARG A 49 0.42 -11.97 -3.51
CA ARG A 49 0.48 -13.40 -3.78
C ARG A 49 -0.83 -13.89 -4.40
N ASN A 50 -0.75 -14.53 -5.56
CA ASN A 50 -1.90 -15.12 -6.26
C ASN A 50 -3.00 -14.10 -6.60
N GLU A 51 -2.60 -12.95 -7.15
CA GLU A 51 -3.48 -11.83 -7.46
C GLU A 51 -3.62 -11.58 -8.97
N HIS A 52 -3.33 -12.59 -9.81
CA HIS A 52 -3.28 -12.45 -11.26
C HIS A 52 -4.57 -11.86 -11.84
N VAL A 53 -5.72 -12.28 -11.31
CA VAL A 53 -7.03 -11.79 -11.76
C VAL A 53 -7.18 -10.27 -11.57
N ARG A 54 -6.58 -9.68 -10.54
CA ARG A 54 -6.70 -8.25 -10.21
C ARG A 54 -5.71 -7.37 -10.96
N HIS A 55 -4.55 -7.91 -11.35
CA HIS A 55 -3.47 -7.13 -11.97
C HIS A 55 -3.88 -6.29 -13.20
N PRO A 56 -4.71 -6.79 -14.15
CA PRO A 56 -5.06 -6.01 -15.33
C PRO A 56 -5.75 -4.68 -14.99
N TYR A 57 -6.74 -4.70 -14.09
CA TYR A 57 -7.42 -3.48 -13.66
C TYR A 57 -6.54 -2.63 -12.74
N PHE A 58 -5.86 -3.26 -11.77
CA PHE A 58 -4.97 -2.58 -10.83
C PHE A 58 -3.90 -1.75 -11.53
N LEU A 59 -3.19 -2.33 -12.51
CA LEU A 59 -2.16 -1.61 -13.25
C LEU A 59 -2.77 -0.51 -14.11
N LYS A 60 -3.88 -0.78 -14.80
CA LYS A 60 -4.58 0.22 -15.61
C LYS A 60 -4.99 1.43 -14.76
N TYR A 61 -5.69 1.18 -13.65
CA TYR A 61 -6.17 2.23 -12.74
C TYR A 61 -5.04 3.16 -12.30
N TYR A 62 -3.91 2.60 -11.84
CA TYR A 62 -2.81 3.41 -11.35
C TYR A 62 -1.98 4.08 -12.46
N ARG A 63 -1.87 3.46 -13.64
CA ARG A 63 -1.29 4.12 -14.82
C ARG A 63 -2.12 5.34 -15.22
N ASP A 64 -3.44 5.18 -15.30
CA ASP A 64 -4.37 6.27 -15.63
C ASP A 64 -4.32 7.39 -14.58
N MET A 65 -4.13 7.04 -13.31
CA MET A 65 -3.94 8.01 -12.23
C MET A 65 -2.58 8.73 -12.29
N GLY A 66 -1.61 8.23 -13.06
CA GLY A 66 -0.30 8.85 -13.27
C GLY A 66 0.84 8.25 -12.46
N VAL A 67 0.71 7.00 -11.98
CA VAL A 67 1.87 6.22 -11.51
C VAL A 67 2.78 5.92 -12.69
N ASN A 68 4.08 6.15 -12.51
CA ASN A 68 5.08 6.04 -13.58
C ASN A 68 5.85 4.73 -13.55
N HIS A 69 6.04 4.12 -12.37
CA HIS A 69 6.76 2.86 -12.23
C HIS A 69 6.23 2.03 -11.07
N PHE A 70 6.14 0.72 -11.28
CA PHE A 70 5.65 -0.24 -10.28
C PHE A 70 6.80 -1.09 -9.74
N LEU A 71 6.94 -1.16 -8.42
CA LEU A 71 7.91 -1.99 -7.72
C LEU A 71 7.16 -3.06 -6.92
N ILE A 72 7.07 -4.26 -7.50
CA ILE A 72 6.20 -5.33 -6.99
C ILE A 72 7.05 -6.44 -6.36
N VAL A 73 6.64 -6.91 -5.19
CA VAL A 73 7.15 -8.15 -4.60
C VAL A 73 6.11 -9.24 -4.78
N ASP A 74 6.42 -10.23 -5.61
CA ASP A 74 5.67 -11.48 -5.73
C ASP A 74 6.12 -12.45 -4.63
N ASN A 75 5.19 -12.85 -3.75
CA ASN A 75 5.47 -13.79 -2.67
C ASN A 75 5.05 -15.22 -3.03
N ASP A 76 5.75 -15.80 -4.00
CA ASP A 76 5.63 -17.19 -4.41
C ASP A 76 4.22 -17.51 -4.93
N SER A 77 3.81 -16.72 -5.93
CA SER A 77 2.55 -16.95 -6.65
C SER A 77 2.66 -18.14 -7.60
N THR A 78 1.52 -18.79 -7.83
CA THR A 78 1.38 -19.99 -8.66
C THR A 78 0.29 -19.86 -9.73
N ASP A 79 -0.26 -18.66 -9.91
CA ASP A 79 -1.42 -18.36 -10.77
C ASP A 79 -1.04 -17.57 -12.05
N GLY A 80 0.24 -17.51 -12.39
CA GLY A 80 0.74 -16.71 -13.52
C GLY A 80 0.94 -15.22 -13.21
N SER A 81 0.76 -14.79 -11.95
CA SER A 81 1.02 -13.41 -11.51
C SER A 81 2.43 -12.93 -11.88
N LEU A 82 3.44 -13.74 -11.60
CA LEU A 82 4.84 -13.35 -11.79
C LEU A 82 5.16 -13.07 -13.26
N ASP A 83 4.77 -13.97 -14.16
CA ASP A 83 5.03 -13.86 -15.59
C ASP A 83 4.29 -12.65 -16.18
N TYR A 84 3.00 -12.50 -15.85
CA TYR A 84 2.21 -11.35 -16.27
C TYR A 84 2.84 -10.01 -15.88
N LEU A 85 3.30 -9.89 -14.64
CA LEU A 85 3.95 -8.68 -14.13
C LEU A 85 5.34 -8.48 -14.75
N ALA A 86 6.09 -9.56 -15.00
CA ALA A 86 7.41 -9.51 -15.62
C ALA A 86 7.33 -8.95 -17.05
N ASP A 87 6.25 -9.22 -17.78
CA ASP A 87 6.04 -8.75 -19.16
C ASP A 87 5.67 -7.26 -19.26
N GLN A 88 5.27 -6.62 -18.16
CA GLN A 88 4.87 -5.22 -18.17
C GLN A 88 6.08 -4.27 -18.30
N PRO A 89 6.06 -3.29 -19.22
CA PRO A 89 7.22 -2.45 -19.53
C PRO A 89 7.62 -1.47 -18.40
N ASP A 90 6.70 -1.14 -17.51
CA ASP A 90 6.80 -0.18 -16.41
C ASP A 90 6.84 -0.85 -15.03
N VAL A 91 7.01 -2.17 -14.98
CA VAL A 91 7.04 -2.94 -13.74
C VAL A 91 8.45 -3.51 -13.50
N SER A 92 8.94 -3.36 -12.26
CA SER A 92 10.06 -4.12 -11.70
C SER A 92 9.52 -5.11 -10.68
N VAL A 93 9.85 -6.40 -10.84
CA VAL A 93 9.33 -7.47 -9.99
C VAL A 93 10.46 -8.20 -9.28
N TRP A 94 10.28 -8.40 -7.97
CA TRP A 94 11.10 -9.27 -7.14
C TRP A 94 10.26 -10.46 -6.68
N HIS A 95 10.85 -11.65 -6.72
CA HIS A 95 10.26 -12.88 -6.20
C HIS A 95 10.86 -13.24 -4.84
N THR A 96 10.05 -13.84 -3.97
CA THR A 96 10.51 -14.44 -2.72
C THR A 96 9.64 -15.61 -2.24
N LYS A 97 10.30 -16.66 -1.74
CA LYS A 97 9.67 -17.77 -1.00
C LYS A 97 9.68 -17.57 0.52
N ALA A 98 10.19 -16.43 1.00
CA ALA A 98 10.28 -16.19 2.42
C ALA A 98 8.89 -15.94 3.04
N SER A 99 8.77 -16.19 4.34
CA SER A 99 7.49 -16.08 5.05
C SER A 99 7.01 -14.62 5.12
N TYR A 100 5.83 -14.39 4.53
CA TYR A 100 5.07 -13.12 4.60
C TYR A 100 4.91 -12.60 6.03
N LYS A 101 4.45 -13.45 6.95
CA LYS A 101 4.31 -13.08 8.36
C LYS A 101 5.64 -12.67 8.99
N ARG A 102 6.73 -13.39 8.71
CA ARG A 102 8.07 -13.05 9.23
C ARG A 102 8.67 -11.81 8.56
N SER A 103 8.20 -11.36 7.41
CA SER A 103 8.56 -10.08 6.79
C SER A 103 7.67 -8.93 7.23
N ARG A 104 6.81 -9.15 8.24
CA ARG A 104 5.80 -8.20 8.74
C ARG A 104 4.83 -7.82 7.62
N PHE A 105 4.26 -8.85 7.00
CA PHE A 105 3.30 -8.70 5.92
C PHE A 105 3.91 -7.93 4.74
N GLY A 106 5.14 -8.29 4.35
CA GLY A 106 5.86 -7.67 3.22
C GLY A 106 6.51 -6.31 3.51
N VAL A 107 6.17 -5.64 4.62
CA VAL A 107 6.67 -4.31 4.96
C VAL A 107 8.20 -4.24 5.02
N ASP A 108 8.88 -5.29 5.50
CA ASP A 108 10.35 -5.30 5.53
C ASP A 108 10.97 -5.27 4.12
N TRP A 109 10.35 -5.94 3.14
CA TRP A 109 10.80 -5.97 1.76
C TRP A 109 10.53 -4.62 1.08
N LEU A 110 9.31 -4.10 1.21
CA LEU A 110 8.94 -2.80 0.64
C LEU A 110 9.77 -1.66 1.24
N ASN A 111 10.06 -1.66 2.55
CA ASN A 111 10.94 -0.67 3.17
C ASN A 111 12.35 -0.67 2.54
N TRP A 112 12.89 -1.85 2.21
CA TRP A 112 14.18 -1.93 1.53
C TRP A 112 14.10 -1.33 0.12
N LEU A 113 13.09 -1.72 -0.66
CA LEU A 113 12.93 -1.24 -2.03
C LEU A 113 12.67 0.27 -2.05
N GLN A 114 11.81 0.79 -1.19
CA GLN A 114 11.57 2.24 -1.05
C GLN A 114 12.83 2.98 -0.59
N ARG A 115 13.59 2.44 0.36
CA ARG A 115 14.89 3.02 0.75
C ARG A 115 15.85 3.12 -0.43
N LYS A 116 15.88 2.11 -1.31
CA LYS A 116 16.81 2.03 -2.44
C LYS A 116 16.36 2.88 -3.63
N TYR A 117 15.07 2.89 -3.96
CA TYR A 117 14.52 3.44 -5.20
C TYR A 117 13.53 4.58 -4.99
N GLY A 118 12.88 4.67 -3.82
CA GLY A 118 11.84 5.65 -3.54
C GLY A 118 12.34 7.03 -3.10
N HIS A 119 13.62 7.18 -2.75
CA HIS A 119 14.10 8.42 -2.15
C HIS A 119 13.95 9.63 -3.09
N GLY A 120 13.25 10.67 -2.63
CA GLY A 120 12.97 11.87 -3.41
C GLY A 120 11.69 11.79 -4.25
N HIS A 121 11.08 10.62 -4.33
CA HIS A 121 9.84 10.38 -5.06
C HIS A 121 8.63 10.41 -4.12
N TRP A 122 7.47 10.69 -4.71
CA TRP A 122 6.22 10.28 -4.08
C TRP A 122 6.04 8.78 -4.28
N THR A 123 5.87 8.06 -3.17
CA THR A 123 5.70 6.61 -3.15
C THR A 123 4.31 6.27 -2.68
N LEU A 124 3.61 5.46 -3.46
CA LEU A 124 2.30 4.92 -3.15
C LEU A 124 2.43 3.45 -2.71
N VAL A 125 1.85 3.07 -1.58
CA VAL A 125 1.83 1.69 -1.07
C VAL A 125 0.39 1.21 -0.95
N VAL A 126 0.04 0.23 -1.77
CA VAL A 126 -1.30 -0.35 -1.87
C VAL A 126 -1.20 -1.84 -2.20
N ASP A 127 -2.19 -2.60 -1.77
CA ASP A 127 -2.37 -4.00 -2.16
C ASP A 127 -3.20 -4.08 -3.47
N PRO A 128 -3.21 -5.21 -4.21
CA PRO A 128 -3.87 -5.28 -5.53
C PRO A 128 -5.39 -5.08 -5.53
N ASP A 129 -6.02 -5.21 -4.36
CA ASP A 129 -7.46 -4.99 -4.13
C ASP A 129 -7.77 -3.62 -3.51
N GLU A 130 -6.76 -2.77 -3.31
CA GLU A 130 -6.93 -1.42 -2.76
C GLU A 130 -6.80 -0.35 -3.84
N PHE A 131 -7.74 0.60 -3.83
CA PHE A 131 -7.78 1.71 -4.78
C PHE A 131 -7.79 3.04 -4.03
N LEU A 132 -6.79 3.88 -4.28
CA LEU A 132 -6.67 5.18 -3.63
C LEU A 132 -7.71 6.13 -4.24
N ILE A 133 -8.59 6.66 -3.40
CA ILE A 133 -9.55 7.70 -3.77
C ILE A 133 -9.22 8.96 -2.97
N TYR A 134 -9.29 10.11 -3.61
CA TYR A 134 -9.08 11.42 -3.01
C TYR A 134 -9.99 12.46 -3.67
N PRO A 135 -10.21 13.63 -3.05
CA PRO A 135 -11.07 14.65 -3.64
C PRO A 135 -10.67 14.99 -5.07
N PHE A 136 -11.63 14.91 -5.99
CA PHE A 136 -11.45 15.14 -7.43
C PHE A 136 -10.54 14.12 -8.14
N SER A 137 -10.37 12.90 -7.62
CA SER A 137 -9.56 11.85 -8.28
C SER A 137 -10.13 11.38 -9.62
N ASP A 138 -11.39 11.66 -9.90
CA ASP A 138 -12.08 11.45 -11.18
C ASP A 138 -11.64 12.42 -12.29
N THR A 139 -11.15 13.60 -11.91
CA THR A 139 -10.82 14.70 -12.82
C THR A 139 -9.38 15.19 -12.70
N ARG A 140 -8.68 14.83 -11.61
CA ARG A 140 -7.31 15.27 -11.31
C ARG A 140 -6.39 14.07 -11.09
N PRO A 141 -5.27 13.96 -11.83
CA PRO A 141 -4.32 12.87 -11.66
C PRO A 141 -3.58 12.99 -10.32
N LEU A 142 -2.92 11.91 -9.90
CA LEU A 142 -2.19 11.82 -8.64
C LEU A 142 -1.11 12.90 -8.54
N ARG A 143 -0.54 13.31 -9.68
CA ARG A 143 0.43 14.40 -9.77
C ARG A 143 -0.12 15.71 -9.20
N ALA A 144 -1.38 16.05 -9.48
CA ALA A 144 -2.00 17.26 -8.97
C ALA A 144 -2.12 17.24 -7.43
N LEU A 145 -2.46 16.08 -6.86
CA LEU A 145 -2.45 15.89 -5.40
C LEU A 145 -1.04 16.04 -4.85
N THR A 146 -0.04 15.40 -5.46
CA THR A 146 1.34 15.46 -4.97
C THR A 146 1.96 16.84 -5.05
N ASP A 147 1.63 17.62 -6.10
CA ASP A 147 2.10 19.00 -6.26
C ASP A 147 1.48 19.91 -5.19
N TRP A 148 0.19 19.74 -4.91
CA TRP A 148 -0.49 20.46 -3.82
C TRP A 148 0.10 20.10 -2.45
N LEU A 149 0.41 18.82 -2.20
CA LEU A 149 1.05 18.36 -0.96
C LEU A 149 2.46 18.95 -0.81
N ASP A 150 3.26 18.94 -1.88
CA ASP A 150 4.61 19.52 -1.88
C ASP A 150 4.56 21.05 -1.64
N ALA A 151 3.66 21.77 -2.31
CA ALA A 151 3.44 23.21 -2.08
C ALA A 151 3.00 23.51 -0.65
N SER A 152 2.21 22.61 -0.05
CA SER A 152 1.75 22.71 1.35
C SER A 152 2.78 22.20 2.36
N SER A 153 3.97 21.78 1.93
CA SER A 153 5.00 21.16 2.78
C SER A 153 4.53 19.91 3.54
N ILE A 154 3.50 19.23 3.05
CA ILE A 154 2.96 17.99 3.62
C ILE A 154 3.72 16.80 3.02
N LYS A 155 4.36 16.00 3.88
CA LYS A 155 5.22 14.87 3.46
C LYS A 155 4.49 13.54 3.31
N SER A 156 3.24 13.45 3.75
CA SER A 156 2.47 12.21 3.74
C SER A 156 0.98 12.49 3.70
N PHE A 157 0.25 11.70 2.92
CA PHE A 157 -1.19 11.72 2.86
C PHE A 157 -1.73 10.49 3.59
N SER A 158 -2.53 10.73 4.64
CA SER A 158 -3.20 9.67 5.38
C SER A 158 -4.58 9.43 4.77
N ALA A 159 -4.98 8.18 4.70
CA ALA A 159 -6.28 7.76 4.18
C ALA A 159 -6.92 6.74 5.12
N MET A 160 -8.24 6.64 5.03
CA MET A 160 -9.00 5.57 5.67
C MET A 160 -9.22 4.45 4.64
N LEU A 161 -9.07 3.21 5.08
CA LEU A 161 -9.52 2.03 4.37
C LEU A 161 -11.03 1.93 4.55
N LEU A 162 -11.75 2.06 3.43
CA LEU A 162 -13.18 1.85 3.36
C LEU A 162 -13.42 0.47 2.76
N ASP A 163 -13.93 -0.46 3.56
CA ASP A 163 -14.31 -1.78 3.06
C ASP A 163 -15.58 -1.65 2.22
N MET A 164 -15.48 -2.09 0.97
CA MET A 164 -16.60 -2.10 0.03
C MET A 164 -17.03 -3.54 -0.25
N TYR A 165 -18.32 -3.76 -0.45
CA TYR A 165 -18.93 -5.08 -0.65
C TYR A 165 -20.09 -5.02 -1.64
N PRO A 166 -20.44 -6.13 -2.31
CA PRO A 166 -21.55 -6.14 -3.26
C PRO A 166 -22.90 -6.01 -2.58
N LYS A 167 -23.91 -5.63 -3.36
CA LYS A 167 -25.31 -5.83 -2.97
C LYS A 167 -25.64 -7.32 -3.00
N GLY A 168 -26.24 -7.84 -1.94
CA GLY A 168 -26.65 -9.25 -1.89
C GLY A 168 -25.53 -10.17 -1.40
N ARG A 169 -25.47 -11.38 -1.94
CA ARG A 169 -24.47 -12.37 -1.50
C ARG A 169 -23.12 -12.09 -2.16
N ILE A 170 -22.03 -12.38 -1.44
CA ILE A 170 -20.67 -12.12 -1.93
C ILE A 170 -20.28 -12.98 -3.15
N ASP A 171 -20.96 -14.11 -3.37
CA ASP A 171 -20.70 -15.07 -4.44
C ASP A 171 -21.62 -14.90 -5.66
N GLU A 172 -22.61 -14.00 -5.61
CA GLU A 172 -23.56 -13.78 -6.71
C GLU A 172 -22.91 -13.16 -7.95
N GLN A 173 -21.90 -12.31 -7.77
CA GLN A 173 -21.23 -11.59 -8.85
C GLN A 173 -19.72 -11.82 -8.80
N PRO A 174 -19.20 -12.87 -9.47
CA PRO A 174 -17.77 -13.14 -9.49
C PRO A 174 -17.03 -12.06 -10.27
N TYR A 175 -15.93 -11.58 -9.68
CA TYR A 175 -15.03 -10.64 -10.33
C TYR A 175 -14.36 -11.23 -11.58
N ARG A 176 -14.23 -10.42 -12.63
CA ARG A 176 -13.55 -10.80 -13.88
C ARG A 176 -12.30 -9.95 -14.10
N ALA A 177 -11.26 -10.57 -14.62
CA ALA A 177 -10.00 -9.87 -14.87
C ALA A 177 -10.19 -8.64 -15.77
N GLY A 178 -9.69 -7.49 -15.32
CA GLY A 178 -9.81 -6.21 -16.03
C GLY A 178 -11.10 -5.43 -15.79
N GLN A 179 -12.08 -6.01 -15.08
CA GLN A 179 -13.28 -5.29 -14.66
C GLN A 179 -12.95 -4.29 -13.54
N ASP A 180 -13.71 -3.19 -13.45
CA ASP A 180 -13.70 -2.32 -12.29
C ASP A 180 -14.40 -3.02 -11.10
N PRO A 181 -13.68 -3.35 -10.01
CA PRO A 181 -14.27 -4.01 -8.85
C PRO A 181 -15.34 -3.16 -8.15
N LEU A 182 -15.35 -1.83 -8.34
CA LEU A 182 -16.35 -0.94 -7.74
C LEU A 182 -17.73 -1.05 -8.39
N GLU A 183 -17.82 -1.60 -9.60
CA GLU A 183 -19.11 -1.95 -10.22
C GLU A 183 -19.83 -3.06 -9.43
N ILE A 184 -19.06 -3.98 -8.87
CA ILE A 184 -19.57 -5.09 -8.05
C ILE A 184 -19.69 -4.63 -6.61
N ALA A 185 -18.58 -4.22 -6.00
CA ALA A 185 -18.47 -3.82 -4.61
C ALA A 185 -18.83 -2.33 -4.43
N SER A 186 -20.10 -2.01 -4.60
CA SER A 186 -20.61 -0.62 -4.57
C SER A 186 -21.23 -0.20 -3.22
N TRP A 187 -21.29 -1.09 -2.23
CA TRP A 187 -21.86 -0.81 -0.91
C TRP A 187 -20.77 -0.69 0.15
N PHE A 188 -21.00 0.16 1.14
CA PHE A 188 -20.12 0.36 2.28
C PHE A 188 -20.95 0.78 3.50
N ASP A 189 -20.41 0.59 4.70
CA ASP A 189 -21.04 1.10 5.91
C ASP A 189 -20.84 2.62 5.96
N ALA A 190 -21.93 3.40 5.92
CA ALA A 190 -21.89 4.87 5.93
C ALA A 190 -21.54 5.48 7.30
N GLY A 191 -21.47 4.66 8.35
CA GLY A 191 -21.20 5.08 9.72
C GLY A 191 -20.55 3.98 10.55
N ASN A 192 -20.62 4.11 11.88
CA ASN A 192 -20.02 3.18 12.85
C ASN A 192 -18.48 3.12 12.82
N TYR A 193 -17.84 4.26 12.52
CA TYR A 193 -16.40 4.41 12.64
C TYR A 193 -16.04 5.20 13.90
N VAL A 194 -15.13 4.65 14.69
CA VAL A 194 -14.56 5.31 15.87
C VAL A 194 -13.16 5.79 15.51
N ILE A 195 -12.87 7.04 15.87
CA ILE A 195 -11.58 7.68 15.61
C ILE A 195 -10.97 8.09 16.94
N GLU A 196 -9.81 7.51 17.24
CA GLU A 196 -9.01 7.86 18.41
C GLU A 196 -7.62 8.33 18.00
N ARG A 197 -6.92 9.04 18.89
CA ARG A 197 -5.53 9.43 18.63
C ARG A 197 -4.58 8.36 19.17
N ASN A 198 -3.76 7.79 18.30
CA ASN A 198 -2.69 6.90 18.72
C ASN A 198 -1.65 7.70 19.52
N THR A 199 -1.59 7.48 20.84
CA THR A 199 -0.72 8.26 21.72
C THR A 199 0.76 8.00 21.47
N ARG A 200 1.16 6.89 20.82
CA ARG A 200 2.56 6.52 20.55
C ARG A 200 3.12 7.14 19.28
N TYR A 201 2.35 7.10 18.19
CA TYR A 201 2.78 7.56 16.87
C TYR A 201 2.12 8.88 16.45
N GLY A 202 1.04 9.29 17.14
CA GLY A 202 0.36 10.56 16.92
C GLY A 202 -0.62 10.54 15.74
N ASN A 203 -0.69 9.46 14.98
CA ASN A 203 -1.67 9.25 13.91
C ASN A 203 -3.06 8.94 14.47
N LEU A 204 -4.07 9.04 13.60
CA LEU A 204 -5.42 8.56 13.91
C LEU A 204 -5.42 7.03 13.94
N TRP A 205 -6.17 6.49 14.89
CA TRP A 205 -6.54 5.10 15.00
C TRP A 205 -8.02 5.01 14.66
N ILE A 206 -8.33 4.36 13.55
CA ILE A 206 -9.70 4.27 13.03
C ILE A 206 -10.13 2.81 13.10
N GLN A 207 -11.28 2.52 13.69
CA GLN A 207 -11.89 1.18 13.72
C GLN A 207 -13.36 1.30 13.34
N GLY A 208 -13.97 0.19 12.89
CA GLY A 208 -15.40 0.17 12.57
C GLY A 208 -15.72 -0.61 11.31
N GLY A 209 -16.84 -0.21 10.70
CA GLY A 209 -17.30 -0.73 9.42
C GLY A 209 -17.62 -2.23 9.41
N PRO A 210 -17.63 -2.84 8.21
CA PRO A 210 -18.03 -4.23 8.02
C PRO A 210 -17.15 -5.22 8.79
N ARG A 211 -15.84 -4.96 8.87
CA ARG A 211 -14.91 -5.86 9.58
C ARG A 211 -15.30 -5.97 11.05
N GLN A 212 -15.50 -4.84 11.72
CA GLN A 212 -15.89 -4.82 13.13
C GLN A 212 -17.26 -5.46 13.33
N ARG A 213 -18.25 -5.04 12.53
CA ARG A 213 -19.63 -5.52 12.63
C ARG A 213 -19.79 -7.01 12.39
N MET A 214 -19.05 -7.58 11.43
CA MET A 214 -19.23 -8.98 11.00
C MET A 214 -18.31 -9.97 11.70
N PHE A 215 -17.09 -9.57 12.05
CA PHE A 215 -16.06 -10.50 12.58
C PHE A 215 -15.63 -10.21 14.01
N PHE A 216 -15.95 -9.03 14.55
CA PHE A 216 -15.52 -8.59 15.88
C PHE A 216 -16.69 -8.02 16.71
N ALA A 217 -17.92 -8.48 16.46
CA ALA A 217 -19.10 -8.01 17.18
C ALA A 217 -18.95 -8.16 18.71
N ASP A 218 -18.38 -9.28 19.17
CA ASP A 218 -18.19 -9.57 20.59
C ASP A 218 -16.89 -8.98 21.18
N ALA A 219 -16.00 -8.44 20.34
CA ALA A 219 -14.75 -7.81 20.77
C ALA A 219 -14.33 -6.65 19.84
N PRO A 220 -15.12 -5.56 19.75
CA PRO A 220 -14.89 -4.47 18.79
C PRO A 220 -13.51 -3.82 18.90
N GLU A 221 -12.94 -3.77 20.10
CA GLU A 221 -11.62 -3.21 20.37
C GLU A 221 -10.48 -3.97 19.68
N LYS A 222 -10.71 -5.24 19.32
CA LYS A 222 -9.75 -6.08 18.58
C LYS A 222 -9.88 -5.97 17.06
N ALA A 223 -10.87 -5.21 16.56
CA ALA A 223 -11.03 -4.99 15.13
C ALA A 223 -9.76 -4.35 14.54
N PRO A 224 -9.39 -4.67 13.30
CA PRO A 224 -8.19 -4.11 12.69
C PRO A 224 -8.35 -2.59 12.50
N ALA A 225 -7.22 -1.89 12.59
CA ALA A 225 -7.17 -0.47 12.27
C ALA A 225 -7.37 -0.23 10.77
N LEU A 226 -8.21 0.74 10.45
CA LEU A 226 -8.56 1.18 9.09
C LEU A 226 -7.76 2.41 8.65
N ASN A 227 -6.87 2.97 9.47
CA ASN A 227 -6.01 4.07 9.04
C ASN A 227 -4.80 3.55 8.24
N LYS A 228 -4.55 4.14 7.07
CA LYS A 228 -3.37 3.88 6.24
C LYS A 228 -2.66 5.20 5.91
N ILE A 229 -1.38 5.13 5.62
CA ILE A 229 -0.62 6.25 5.04
C ILE A 229 -0.10 5.76 3.69
N PRO A 230 -0.94 5.73 2.65
CA PRO A 230 -0.59 5.08 1.40
C PRO A 230 0.41 5.91 0.59
N LEU A 231 0.36 7.24 0.65
CA LEU A 231 1.14 8.13 -0.21
C LEU A 231 2.10 8.99 0.62
N VAL A 232 3.41 8.85 0.37
CA VAL A 232 4.47 9.51 1.15
C VAL A 232 5.56 10.07 0.24
N LYS A 233 6.01 11.30 0.50
CA LYS A 233 7.24 11.84 -0.10
C LYS A 233 8.42 11.17 0.58
N TRP A 234 8.98 10.16 -0.06
CA TRP A 234 9.84 9.22 0.64
C TRP A 234 11.25 9.77 0.88
N ASP A 235 11.67 9.72 2.14
CA ASP A 235 13.07 9.89 2.53
C ASP A 235 13.69 8.53 2.85
N ARG A 236 14.95 8.30 2.46
CA ARG A 236 15.66 7.03 2.72
C ARG A 236 15.78 6.66 4.21
N LYS A 237 15.51 7.61 5.12
CA LYS A 237 15.50 7.40 6.58
C LYS A 237 14.12 6.99 7.09
N TYR A 238 13.07 7.06 6.26
CA TYR A 238 11.71 6.63 6.62
C TYR A 238 11.59 5.11 6.62
N THR A 239 10.59 4.63 7.34
CA THR A 239 10.24 3.22 7.44
C THR A 239 8.77 3.13 7.81
N TYR A 240 8.02 2.29 7.09
CA TYR A 240 6.72 1.85 7.54
C TYR A 240 6.87 0.93 8.74
N VAL A 241 5.87 1.01 9.62
CA VAL A 241 5.69 0.09 10.72
C VAL A 241 4.36 -0.64 10.54
N SER A 242 4.44 -1.97 10.51
CA SER A 242 3.34 -2.91 10.75
C SER A 242 3.50 -3.56 12.10
#